data_AF-A0AAU1CMZ1-F1
#
_entry.id   AF-A0AAU1CMZ1-F1
#
_cell.length_a   1.000
_cell.length_b   1.000
_cell.length_c   1.000
_cell.angle_alpha   90.00
_cell.angle_beta   90.00
_cell.angle_gamma   90.00
#
_symmetry.space_group_name_H-M   'P 1'
#
loop_
_entity.id
_entity.type
_entity.pdbx_description
1 polymer ?
#
loop_
_entity_poly.entity_id
_entity_poly.type
_entity_poly.pdbx_seq_one_letter_code
_entity_poly.pdbx_strand_id
1 'polypeptide(L)'
;MPRRRPGRIRRAGIPERQQAQCSWPAIDRLSPRALSEIVRLERTRNYLQPGDVNAALRLWKAYVHQSERELWHDDEFGNVHWYCCGNPLEGRALLDSVIRAMSSRGARELRKIIEELDAFMGPPDPAVARRRRR
;
A
#
# COMPACT_ATOMS: atom_id res chain seq x y z
N MET A 1 42.76 39.99 -1.65
CA MET A 1 41.98 39.01 -2.44
C MET A 1 41.27 38.04 -1.51
N PRO A 2 39.93 38.06 -1.39
CA PRO A 2 39.21 37.13 -0.52
C PRO A 2 38.83 35.85 -1.27
N ARG A 3 39.32 34.70 -0.77
CA ARG A 3 39.06 33.36 -1.32
C ARG A 3 37.58 32.97 -1.10
N ARG A 4 36.87 32.61 -2.17
CA ARG A 4 35.47 32.12 -2.14
C ARG A 4 35.37 30.81 -1.36
N ARG A 5 34.41 30.73 -0.44
CA ARG A 5 34.01 29.49 0.25
C ARG A 5 33.37 28.50 -0.74
N PRO A 6 33.56 27.17 -0.56
CA PRO A 6 32.99 26.17 -1.46
C PRO A 6 31.46 26.18 -1.38
N GLY A 7 30.83 26.11 -2.56
CA GLY A 7 29.38 26.13 -2.74
C GLY A 7 28.69 25.00 -1.98
N ARG A 8 27.60 25.38 -1.30
CA ARG A 8 26.60 24.50 -0.71
C ARG A 8 26.08 23.56 -1.80
N ILE A 9 26.45 22.28 -1.73
CA ILE A 9 25.91 21.23 -2.58
C ILE A 9 24.39 21.23 -2.39
N ARG A 10 23.65 21.60 -3.44
CA ARG A 10 22.19 21.39 -3.48
C ARG A 10 21.99 19.88 -3.48
N ARG A 11 21.45 19.32 -2.39
CA ARG A 11 20.85 17.98 -2.44
C ARG A 11 19.80 18.03 -3.57
N ALA A 12 20.06 17.27 -4.62
CA ALA A 12 19.09 17.00 -5.67
C ALA A 12 17.78 16.55 -5.02
N GLY A 13 16.67 17.07 -5.54
CA GLY A 13 15.34 16.97 -4.94
C GLY A 13 14.98 15.53 -4.60
N ILE A 14 14.82 15.28 -3.29
CA ILE A 14 13.97 14.20 -2.81
C ILE A 14 12.55 14.63 -3.20
N PRO A 15 11.72 13.79 -3.86
CA PRO A 15 10.36 14.17 -4.18
C PRO A 15 9.55 14.30 -2.89
N GLU A 16 9.54 15.53 -2.35
CA GLU A 16 8.80 15.98 -1.15
C GLU A 16 7.29 15.77 -1.29
N ARG A 17 6.80 15.46 -2.50
CA ARG A 17 5.40 15.12 -2.76
C ARG A 17 4.92 13.87 -2.03
N GLN A 18 5.78 12.94 -1.63
CA GLN A 18 5.34 11.75 -0.90
C GLN A 18 5.10 12.00 0.60
N GLN A 19 5.69 13.04 1.19
CA GLN A 19 5.65 13.26 2.65
C GLN A 19 4.47 14.15 3.11
N ALA A 20 3.92 14.98 2.22
CA ALA A 20 2.77 15.84 2.54
C ALA A 20 1.40 15.12 2.50
N GLN A 21 1.37 13.80 2.36
CA GLN A 21 0.15 12.98 2.27
C GLN A 21 -0.13 12.20 3.58
N CYS A 22 0.50 12.60 4.70
CA CYS A 22 0.57 11.87 5.97
C CYS A 22 -0.60 12.12 6.94
N SER A 23 -1.85 12.03 6.47
CA SER A 23 -3.00 11.77 7.35
C SER A 23 -4.11 11.12 6.53
N TRP A 24 -4.13 9.79 6.50
CA TRP A 24 -5.18 9.01 5.81
C TRP A 24 -6.12 8.39 6.84
N PRO A 25 -7.45 8.52 6.66
CA PRO A 25 -8.45 8.03 7.62
C PRO A 25 -8.35 6.53 7.95
N ALA A 26 -7.83 5.70 7.05
CA ALA A 26 -7.70 4.26 7.29
C ALA A 26 -6.58 3.94 8.28
N ILE A 27 -5.43 4.62 8.18
CA ILE A 27 -4.33 4.52 9.15
C ILE A 27 -4.73 5.22 10.46
N ASP A 28 -5.52 6.29 10.38
CA ASP A 28 -6.07 6.99 11.56
C ASP A 28 -7.04 6.10 12.38
N ARG A 29 -7.59 5.03 11.78
CA ARG A 29 -8.45 4.04 12.46
C ARG A 29 -7.65 2.96 13.21
N LEU A 30 -6.34 2.84 12.96
CA LEU A 30 -5.48 1.95 13.71
C LEU A 30 -5.15 2.56 15.08
N SER A 31 -5.06 1.72 16.11
CA SER A 31 -4.60 2.20 17.41
C SER A 31 -3.15 2.71 17.31
N PRO A 32 -2.75 3.69 18.16
CA PRO A 32 -1.36 4.17 18.21
C PRO A 32 -0.34 3.04 18.43
N ARG A 33 -0.77 1.97 19.12
CA ARG A 33 0.04 0.77 19.35
C ARG A 33 0.24 -0.05 18.07
N ALA A 34 -0.81 -0.25 17.28
CA ALA A 34 -0.70 -0.94 15.99
C ALA A 34 0.13 -0.12 14.99
N LEU A 35 -0.01 1.21 14.99
CA LEU A 35 0.84 2.10 14.17
C LEU A 35 2.31 2.02 14.56
N SER A 36 2.61 2.06 15.85
CA SER A 36 3.98 1.93 16.34
C SER A 36 4.59 0.58 15.98
N GLU A 37 3.78 -0.48 16.01
CA GLU A 37 4.19 -1.82 15.60
C GLU A 37 4.50 -1.89 14.09
N ILE A 38 3.65 -1.28 13.25
CA ILE A 38 3.89 -1.17 11.80
C ILE A 38 5.19 -0.42 11.52
N VAL A 39 5.38 0.76 12.12
CA VAL A 39 6.60 1.57 11.94
C VAL A 39 7.84 0.78 12.38
N ARG A 40 7.73 -0.02 13.44
CA ARG A 40 8.83 -0.91 13.86
C ARG A 40 9.09 -2.00 12.83
N LEU A 41 8.06 -2.66 12.31
CA LEU A 41 8.21 -3.69 11.27
C LEU A 41 8.84 -3.12 9.99
N GLU A 42 8.38 -1.96 9.51
CA GLU A 42 8.94 -1.28 8.34
C GLU A 42 10.41 -0.92 8.50
N ARG A 43 10.87 -0.64 9.73
CA ARG A 43 12.28 -0.33 10.02
C ARG A 43 13.16 -1.54 10.27
N THR A 44 12.57 -2.69 10.61
CA THR A 44 13.32 -3.88 11.06
C THR A 44 13.35 -5.00 10.03
N ARG A 45 12.36 -5.06 9.13
CA ARG A 45 12.28 -6.09 8.10
C ARG A 45 13.00 -5.62 6.85
N ASN A 46 13.87 -6.48 6.30
CA ASN A 46 14.65 -6.21 5.10
C ASN A 46 13.81 -6.15 3.80
N TYR A 47 12.58 -6.63 3.84
CA TYR A 47 11.63 -6.62 2.71
C TYR A 47 10.59 -5.49 2.81
N LEU A 48 10.72 -4.58 3.79
CA LEU A 48 9.84 -3.41 3.94
C LEU A 48 10.70 -2.14 3.96
N GLN A 49 10.21 -1.11 3.30
CA GLN A 49 10.66 0.27 3.42
C GLN A 49 9.68 1.05 4.33
N PRO A 50 10.15 2.12 4.99
CA PRO A 50 9.28 3.06 5.68
C PRO A 50 8.17 3.59 4.76
N GLY A 51 6.91 3.37 5.15
CA GLY A 51 5.72 3.79 4.40
C GLY A 51 5.16 2.77 3.40
N ASP A 52 5.78 1.60 3.23
CA ASP A 52 5.28 0.55 2.33
C ASP A 52 3.87 0.09 2.69
N VAL A 53 3.56 -0.01 3.99
CA VAL A 53 2.23 -0.44 4.43
C VAL A 53 1.17 0.59 4.04
N ASN A 54 1.51 1.88 4.12
CA ASN A 54 0.63 2.96 3.67
C ASN A 54 0.47 2.97 2.15
N ALA A 55 1.56 2.82 1.41
CA ALA A 55 1.52 2.74 -0.04
C ALA A 55 0.64 1.57 -0.52
N ALA A 56 0.82 0.40 0.09
CA ALA A 56 0.03 -0.80 -0.22
C ALA A 56 -1.46 -0.62 0.11
N LEU A 57 -1.81 -0.04 1.26
CA LEU A 57 -3.21 0.28 1.61
C LEU A 57 -3.85 1.25 0.61
N ARG A 58 -3.08 2.25 0.15
CA ARG A 58 -3.58 3.22 -0.83
C ARG A 58 -3.82 2.58 -2.19
N LEU A 59 -2.89 1.76 -2.66
CA LEU A 59 -3.03 1.03 -3.91
C LEU A 59 -4.23 0.09 -3.86
N TRP A 60 -4.37 -0.67 -2.76
CA TRP A 60 -5.50 -1.56 -2.58
C TRP A 60 -6.83 -0.79 -2.55
N LYS A 61 -6.90 0.30 -1.78
CA LYS A 61 -8.11 1.13 -1.73
C LYS A 61 -8.46 1.70 -3.11
N ALA A 62 -7.49 2.20 -3.85
CA ALA A 62 -7.72 2.76 -5.19
C ALA A 62 -8.26 1.70 -6.15
N TYR A 63 -7.66 0.50 -6.12
CA TYR A 63 -8.09 -0.65 -6.91
C TYR A 63 -9.52 -1.09 -6.56
N VAL A 64 -9.83 -1.19 -5.27
CA VAL A 64 -11.15 -1.59 -4.78
C VAL A 64 -12.27 -0.63 -5.21
N HIS A 65 -11.98 0.67 -5.28
CA HIS A 65 -12.95 1.67 -5.71
C HIS A 65 -12.96 1.93 -7.21
N GLN A 66 -12.13 1.20 -7.99
CA GLN A 66 -12.07 1.33 -9.43
C GLN A 66 -13.35 0.74 -10.05
N SER A 67 -13.85 1.33 -11.14
CA SER A 67 -15.10 0.86 -11.75
C SER A 67 -14.91 -0.54 -12.36
N GLU A 68 -15.97 -1.37 -12.36
CA GLU A 68 -15.90 -2.71 -12.98
C GLU A 68 -15.34 -2.63 -14.40
N ARG A 69 -15.78 -1.65 -15.20
CA ARG A 69 -15.32 -1.45 -16.58
C ARG A 69 -13.80 -1.24 -16.69
N GLU A 70 -13.19 -0.55 -15.74
CA GLU A 70 -11.74 -0.34 -15.71
C GLU A 70 -11.01 -1.61 -15.25
N LEU A 71 -11.59 -2.38 -14.32
CA LEU A 71 -11.05 -3.67 -13.90
C LEU A 71 -11.06 -4.69 -15.05
N TRP A 72 -12.13 -4.74 -15.85
CA TRP A 72 -12.21 -5.56 -17.06
C TRP A 72 -11.17 -5.15 -18.10
N HIS A 73 -10.97 -3.85 -18.30
CA HIS A 73 -9.94 -3.33 -19.22
C HIS A 73 -8.53 -3.70 -18.74
N ASP A 74 -8.26 -3.61 -17.44
CA ASP A 74 -6.96 -3.97 -16.88
C ASP A 74 -6.68 -5.48 -16.94
N ASP A 75 -7.70 -6.34 -16.81
CA ASP A 75 -7.59 -7.80 -16.97
C ASP A 75 -7.32 -8.18 -18.45
N GLU A 76 -7.99 -7.51 -19.39
CA GLU A 76 -7.91 -7.82 -20.82
C GLU A 76 -6.64 -7.25 -21.49
N PHE A 77 -6.23 -6.04 -21.11
CA PHE A 77 -5.12 -5.32 -21.78
C PHE A 77 -3.87 -5.16 -20.91
N GLY A 78 -3.95 -5.51 -19.63
CA GLY A 78 -2.92 -5.22 -18.64
C GLY A 78 -2.87 -3.74 -18.29
N ASN A 79 -2.49 -3.44 -17.04
CA ASN A 79 -2.37 -2.06 -16.59
C ASN A 79 -0.89 -1.61 -16.60
N VAL A 80 -0.55 -0.73 -17.56
CA VAL A 80 0.81 -0.16 -17.71
C VAL A 80 1.24 0.63 -16.46
N HIS A 81 0.29 1.14 -15.68
CA HIS A 81 0.57 1.84 -14.43
C HIS A 81 1.01 0.92 -13.28
N TRP A 82 0.85 -0.40 -13.38
CA TRP A 82 1.39 -1.32 -12.37
C TRP A 82 2.92 -1.21 -12.25
N TYR A 83 3.63 -0.87 -13.34
CA TYR A 83 5.07 -0.64 -13.31
C TYR A 83 5.47 0.70 -12.66
N CYS A 84 4.64 1.74 -12.73
CA CYS A 84 4.96 3.06 -12.13
C CYS A 84 4.63 3.12 -10.65
N CYS A 85 3.54 2.46 -10.29
CA CYS A 85 2.78 2.79 -9.11
C CYS A 85 2.58 1.57 -8.21
N GLY A 86 3.01 0.39 -8.67
CA GLY A 86 2.91 -0.88 -7.96
C GLY A 86 1.65 -1.64 -8.37
N ASN A 87 1.76 -2.97 -8.36
CA ASN A 87 0.63 -3.85 -8.61
C ASN A 87 -0.26 -3.90 -7.35
N PRO A 88 -1.56 -3.56 -7.44
CA PRO A 88 -2.48 -3.63 -6.30
C PRO A 88 -2.56 -5.02 -5.65
N LEU A 89 -2.40 -6.10 -6.41
CA LEU A 89 -2.38 -7.47 -5.90
C LEU A 89 -1.11 -7.77 -5.10
N GLU A 90 0.04 -7.25 -5.52
CA GLU A 90 1.29 -7.33 -4.75
C GLU A 90 1.16 -6.50 -3.46
N GLY A 91 0.53 -5.33 -3.54
CA GLY A 91 0.16 -4.54 -2.36
C GLY A 91 -0.70 -5.33 -1.37
N ARG A 92 -1.73 -6.04 -1.85
CA ARG A 92 -2.57 -6.89 -1.00
C ARG A 92 -1.80 -8.04 -0.35
N ALA A 93 -0.89 -8.67 -1.09
CA ALA A 93 -0.02 -9.73 -0.58
C ALA A 93 1.01 -9.22 0.45
N LEU A 94 1.53 -8.00 0.25
CA LEU A 94 2.38 -7.33 1.23
C LEU A 94 1.61 -7.07 2.53
N LEU A 95 0.38 -6.59 2.45
CA LEU A 95 -0.47 -6.37 3.62
C LEU A 95 -0.74 -7.67 4.40
N ASP A 96 -1.00 -8.79 3.70
CA ASP A 96 -1.13 -10.10 4.34
C ASP A 96 0.15 -10.53 5.05
N SER A 97 1.31 -10.27 4.44
CA SER A 97 2.61 -10.58 5.02
C SER A 97 2.87 -9.75 6.29
N VAL A 98 2.47 -8.47 6.28
CA VAL A 98 2.53 -7.60 7.46
C VAL A 98 1.61 -8.10 8.56
N ILE A 99 0.35 -8.45 8.24
CA ILE A 99 -0.59 -9.04 9.20
C ILE A 99 -0.02 -10.29 9.87
N ARG A 100 0.65 -11.16 9.11
CA ARG A 100 1.29 -12.38 9.63
C ARG A 100 2.49 -12.06 10.54
N ALA A 101 3.16 -10.94 10.33
CA ALA A 101 4.32 -10.51 11.10
C ALA A 101 3.96 -9.68 12.35
N MET A 102 2.73 -9.17 12.43
CA MET A 102 2.23 -8.37 13.56
C MET A 102 1.75 -9.24 14.73
N SER A 103 1.69 -8.64 15.92
CA SER A 103 1.01 -9.18 17.09
C SER A 103 -0.47 -9.44 16.80
N SER A 104 -1.07 -10.43 17.50
CA SER A 104 -2.47 -10.81 17.28
C SER A 104 -3.48 -9.66 17.45
N ARG A 105 -3.14 -8.63 18.25
CA ARG A 105 -3.98 -7.45 18.46
C ARG A 105 -3.86 -6.48 17.30
N GLY A 106 -2.65 -6.10 16.91
CA GLY A 106 -2.43 -5.20 15.77
C GLY A 106 -2.87 -5.81 14.44
N ALA A 107 -2.64 -7.12 14.27
CA ALA A 107 -3.11 -7.88 13.11
C ALA A 107 -4.64 -7.87 12.97
N ARG A 108 -5.39 -7.88 14.08
CA ARG A 108 -6.86 -7.81 14.06
C ARG A 108 -7.35 -6.44 13.59
N GLU A 109 -6.71 -5.37 14.04
CA GLU A 109 -7.07 -4.00 13.64
C GLU A 109 -6.81 -3.78 12.14
N LEU A 110 -5.63 -4.18 11.66
CA LEU A 110 -5.30 -4.07 10.24
C LEU A 110 -6.19 -4.98 9.37
N ARG A 111 -6.44 -6.22 9.83
CA ARG A 111 -7.33 -7.14 9.11
C ARG A 111 -8.75 -6.58 8.96
N LYS A 112 -9.31 -5.97 9.99
CA LYS A 112 -10.64 -5.36 9.92
C LYS A 112 -10.74 -4.29 8.83
N ILE A 113 -9.72 -3.43 8.71
CA ILE A 113 -9.67 -2.40 7.66
C ILE A 113 -9.65 -3.05 6.27
N ILE A 114 -8.85 -4.10 6.11
CA ILE A 114 -8.73 -4.81 4.83
C ILE A 114 -10.03 -5.54 4.51
N GLU A 115 -10.67 -6.21 5.47
CA GLU A 115 -11.95 -6.89 5.28
C GLU A 115 -13.06 -5.91 4.86
N GLU A 116 -13.09 -4.69 5.43
CA GLU A 116 -14.01 -3.64 5.01
C GLU A 116 -13.76 -3.17 3.57
N LEU A 117 -12.49 -3.10 3.13
CA LEU A 117 -12.13 -2.80 1.74
C LEU A 117 -12.48 -3.97 0.81
N ASP A 118 -12.15 -5.21 1.20
CA ASP A 118 -12.42 -6.41 0.41
C ASP A 118 -13.93 -6.61 0.21
N ALA A 119 -14.75 -6.27 1.20
CA ALA A 119 -16.21 -6.33 1.11
C ALA A 119 -16.79 -5.41 0.02
N PHE A 120 -16.11 -4.31 -0.32
CA PHE A 120 -16.55 -3.39 -1.37
C PHE A 120 -16.42 -4.00 -2.78
N MET A 121 -15.49 -4.93 -2.98
CA MET A 121 -15.35 -5.69 -4.24
C MET A 121 -16.47 -6.72 -4.46
N GLY A 122 -17.37 -6.89 -3.48
CA GLY A 122 -18.39 -7.94 -3.49
C GLY A 122 -17.79 -9.34 -3.29
N PRO A 123 -18.63 -10.36 -3.03
CA PRO A 123 -18.17 -11.74 -3.05
C PRO A 123 -17.62 -12.06 -4.46
N PRO A 124 -16.55 -12.87 -4.58
CA PRO A 124 -16.04 -13.27 -5.88
C PRO A 124 -17.19 -13.89 -6.68
N ASP A 125 -17.45 -13.36 -7.88
CA ASP A 125 -18.48 -13.90 -8.77
C ASP A 125 -18.21 -15.41 -8.93
N PRO A 126 -19.17 -16.28 -8.55
CA PRO A 126 -19.02 -17.73 -8.67
C PRO A 126 -18.75 -18.19 -10.12
N ALA A 127 -18.98 -17.34 -11.12
CA ALA A 127 -18.62 -17.60 -12.51
C ALA A 127 -17.10 -17.57 -12.77
N VAL A 128 -16.33 -16.70 -12.09
CA VAL A 128 -14.87 -16.59 -12.25
C VAL A 128 -14.15 -17.78 -11.60
N ALA A 129 -14.67 -18.28 -10.48
CA ALA A 129 -14.14 -19.47 -9.79
C ALA A 129 -14.24 -20.76 -10.64
N ARG A 130 -15.19 -20.84 -11.57
CA ARG A 130 -15.37 -21.99 -12.48
C ARG A 130 -14.38 -22.01 -13.64
N ARG A 131 -13.81 -20.87 -14.05
CA ARG A 131 -12.86 -20.79 -15.17
C ARG A 131 -11.42 -21.15 -14.80
N ARG A 132 -11.03 -21.10 -13.52
CA ARG A 132 -9.68 -21.48 -13.06
C ARG A 132 -9.48 -22.99 -12.81
N ARG A 133 -10.51 -23.82 -13.04
CA ARG A 133 -10.44 -25.28 -12.90
C ARG A 133 -10.41 -26.03 -14.24
N ARG A 134 -10.17 -25.33 -15.35
CA ARG A 134 -10.08 -25.94 -16.69
C ARG A 134 -8.72 -25.71 -17.30
#